data_AF-A0A3D4N902-F1
#
_entry.id   AF-A0A3D4N902-F1
#
_cell.length_a   1.000
_cell.length_b   1.000
_cell.length_c   1.000
_cell.angle_alpha   90.00
_cell.angle_beta   90.00
_cell.angle_gamma   90.00
#
_symmetry.space_group_name_H-M   'P 1'
#
loop_
_entity.id
_entity.type
_entity.pdbx_description
1 polymer ?
#
loop_
_entity_poly.entity_id
_entity_poly.type
_entity_poly.pdbx_seq_one_letter_code
_entity_poly.pdbx_strand_id
1 'polypeptide(L)'
;MEEFSKEQVIKCLKKQWGTYVDRYNMLSAAEQQQYLARQGYVRLGDLLAHLAAWWQRGMQLIRVYQRDPGFQPPNVDVDAFNAEAVASVKNLSDAEVISHFESRRLQMLELVKSLTEVDLQSERIKSQLAIEVIEHYQEHL
;
A
#
# COMPACT_ATOMS: atom_id res chain seq x y z
N MET A 1 3.14 7.98 17.09
CA MET A 1 2.54 6.99 16.17
C MET A 1 1.70 6.07 17.01
N GLU A 2 0.43 5.90 16.66
CA GLU A 2 -0.48 5.00 17.38
C GLU A 2 0.04 3.56 17.23
N GLU A 3 0.07 2.78 18.32
CA GLU A 3 0.59 1.42 18.27
C GLU A 3 -0.44 0.49 17.64
N PHE A 4 -0.18 0.00 16.42
CA PHE A 4 -1.06 -0.92 15.71
C PHE A 4 -0.65 -2.39 15.91
N SER A 5 -1.62 -3.25 16.16
CA SER A 5 -1.42 -4.70 16.27
C SER A 5 -1.36 -5.39 14.90
N LYS A 6 -0.72 -6.56 14.83
CA LYS A 6 -0.71 -7.41 13.65
C LYS A 6 -2.12 -7.74 13.15
N GLU A 7 -3.07 -7.96 14.05
CA GLU A 7 -4.47 -8.22 13.74
C GLU A 7 -5.15 -7.01 13.08
N GLN A 8 -4.83 -5.79 13.53
CA GLN A 8 -5.35 -4.57 12.91
C GLN A 8 -4.82 -4.41 11.48
N VAL A 9 -3.52 -4.67 11.25
CA VAL A 9 -2.91 -4.65 9.91
C VAL A 9 -3.57 -5.70 9.00
N ILE A 10 -3.74 -6.93 9.49
CA ILE A 10 -4.43 -8.01 8.73
C ILE A 10 -5.87 -7.63 8.41
N LYS A 11 -6.60 -7.07 9.39
CA LYS A 11 -7.99 -6.63 9.20
C LYS A 11 -8.06 -5.52 8.15
N CYS A 12 -7.14 -4.56 8.18
CA CYS A 12 -7.06 -3.50 7.19
C CYS A 12 -6.86 -4.07 5.78
N LEU A 13 -5.85 -4.91 5.58
CA LEU A 13 -5.57 -5.56 4.30
C LEU A 13 -6.76 -6.38 3.78
N LYS A 14 -7.49 -7.06 4.67
CA LYS A 14 -8.63 -7.91 4.27
C LYS A 14 -9.93 -7.15 4.01
N LYS A 15 -10.23 -6.14 4.82
CA LYS A 15 -11.57 -5.52 4.85
C LYS A 15 -11.58 -4.11 4.29
N GLN A 16 -10.53 -3.34 4.53
CA GLN A 16 -10.41 -1.98 4.06
C GLN A 16 -9.84 -1.99 2.65
N TRP A 17 -8.58 -2.36 2.50
CA TRP A 17 -7.95 -2.49 1.18
C TRP A 17 -8.63 -3.52 0.30
N GLY A 18 -9.04 -4.66 0.87
CA GLY A 18 -9.72 -5.72 0.12
C GLY A 18 -11.12 -5.38 -0.41
N THR A 19 -11.69 -4.23 -0.05
CA THR A 19 -12.95 -3.72 -0.63
C THR A 19 -12.77 -2.35 -1.28
N TYR A 20 -11.53 -1.87 -1.41
CA TYR A 20 -11.22 -0.51 -1.82
C TYR A 20 -11.72 -0.21 -3.24
N VAL A 21 -11.37 -1.10 -4.18
CA VAL A 21 -11.80 -1.01 -5.59
C VAL A 21 -13.32 -1.16 -5.72
N ASP A 22 -13.92 -2.10 -4.98
CA ASP A 22 -15.38 -2.31 -5.02
C ASP A 22 -16.14 -1.08 -4.54
N ARG A 23 -15.69 -0.44 -3.45
CA ARG A 23 -16.30 0.80 -2.94
C ARG A 23 -16.17 1.94 -3.93
N TYR A 24 -15.02 2.09 -4.59
CA TYR A 24 -14.84 3.06 -5.66
C TYR A 24 -15.80 2.79 -6.83
N ASN A 25 -15.96 1.53 -7.23
CA ASN A 25 -16.85 1.13 -8.32
C ASN A 25 -18.34 1.31 -8.01
N MET A 26 -18.71 1.37 -6.72
CA MET A 26 -20.10 1.67 -6.29
C MET A 26 -20.45 3.16 -6.36
N LEU A 27 -19.46 4.05 -6.49
CA LEU A 27 -19.67 5.49 -6.65
C LEU A 27 -20.26 5.81 -8.03
N SER A 28 -21.01 6.90 -8.15
CA SER A 28 -21.39 7.44 -9.45
C SER A 28 -20.17 7.96 -10.22
N ALA A 29 -20.27 8.09 -11.54
CA ALA A 29 -19.16 8.59 -12.36
C ALA A 29 -18.64 9.98 -11.93
N ALA A 30 -19.53 10.86 -11.46
CA ALA A 30 -19.14 12.19 -10.96
C ALA A 30 -18.37 12.08 -9.62
N GLU A 31 -18.83 11.21 -8.71
CA GLU A 31 -18.15 10.96 -7.43
C GLU A 31 -16.79 10.28 -7.65
N GLN A 32 -16.68 9.36 -8.60
CA GLN A 32 -15.41 8.73 -9.00
C GLN A 32 -14.38 9.77 -9.48
N GLN A 33 -14.79 10.69 -10.37
CA GLN A 33 -13.92 11.76 -10.85
C GLN A 33 -13.51 12.70 -9.71
N GLN A 34 -14.45 13.08 -8.84
CA GLN A 34 -14.15 13.93 -7.69
C GLN A 34 -13.20 13.23 -6.71
N TYR A 35 -13.40 11.94 -6.48
CA TYR A 35 -12.54 11.12 -5.63
C TYR A 35 -11.11 11.12 -6.16
N LEU A 36 -10.90 10.74 -7.43
CA LEU A 36 -9.57 10.72 -8.04
C LEU A 36 -8.90 12.11 -8.03
N ALA A 37 -9.65 13.17 -8.32
CA ALA A 37 -9.13 14.53 -8.29
C ALA A 37 -8.62 14.94 -6.89
N ARG A 38 -9.31 14.54 -5.82
CA ARG A 38 -8.85 14.78 -4.43
C ARG A 38 -7.58 13.98 -4.11
N GLN A 39 -7.45 12.79 -4.67
CA GLN A 39 -6.26 11.95 -4.53
C GLN A 39 -5.09 12.45 -5.40
N GLY A 40 -5.31 13.40 -6.32
CA GLY A 40 -4.29 13.90 -7.24
C GLY A 40 -4.06 13.02 -8.47
N TYR A 41 -4.99 12.11 -8.79
CA TYR A 41 -4.88 11.20 -9.94
C TYR A 41 -6.00 11.43 -10.96
N VAL A 42 -5.72 11.08 -12.22
CA VAL A 42 -6.71 11.19 -13.32
C VAL A 42 -7.42 9.85 -13.54
N ARG A 43 -6.73 8.73 -13.29
CA ARG A 43 -7.25 7.38 -13.48
C ARG A 43 -7.13 6.57 -12.20
N LEU A 44 -8.06 5.62 -12.02
CA LEU A 44 -7.97 4.65 -10.93
C LEU A 44 -6.69 3.82 -11.01
N GLY A 45 -6.30 3.38 -12.22
CA GLY A 45 -5.05 2.64 -12.41
C GLY A 45 -3.83 3.37 -11.87
N ASP A 46 -3.73 4.69 -12.08
CA ASP A 46 -2.58 5.47 -11.62
C ASP A 46 -2.50 5.51 -10.08
N LEU A 47 -3.64 5.71 -9.41
CA LEU A 47 -3.75 5.65 -7.95
C LEU A 47 -3.37 4.26 -7.42
N LEU A 48 -3.93 3.19 -8.00
CA LEU A 48 -3.66 1.82 -7.56
C LEU A 48 -2.19 1.43 -7.76
N ALA A 49 -1.55 1.91 -8.83
CA ALA A 49 -0.13 1.68 -9.07
C ALA A 49 0.75 2.36 -8.01
N HIS A 50 0.42 3.59 -7.63
CA HIS A 50 1.06 4.29 -6.50
C HIS A 50 0.95 3.48 -5.20
N LEU A 51 -0.27 3.06 -4.83
CA LEU A 51 -0.50 2.25 -3.63
C LEU A 51 0.32 0.95 -3.62
N ALA A 52 0.29 0.22 -4.74
CA ALA A 52 1.01 -1.04 -4.88
C ALA A 52 2.53 -0.87 -4.85
N ALA A 53 3.07 0.26 -5.34
CA ALA A 53 4.49 0.56 -5.30
C ALA A 53 4.99 0.77 -3.86
N TRP A 54 4.23 1.51 -3.06
CA TRP A 54 4.54 1.73 -1.63
C TRP A 54 4.51 0.41 -0.84
N TRP A 55 3.49 -0.44 -1.04
CA TRP A 55 3.50 -1.79 -0.46
C TRP A 55 4.68 -2.65 -0.88
N GLN A 56 5.07 -2.59 -2.16
CA GLN A 56 6.24 -3.33 -2.63
C GLN A 56 7.50 -2.89 -1.89
N ARG A 57 7.72 -1.57 -1.79
CA ARG A 57 8.85 -1.00 -1.07
C ARG A 57 8.80 -1.37 0.41
N GLY A 58 7.65 -1.21 1.08
CA GLY A 58 7.44 -1.57 2.47
C GLY A 58 7.77 -3.03 2.75
N MET A 59 7.28 -3.96 1.91
CA MET A 59 7.61 -5.38 2.01
C MET A 59 9.11 -5.66 1.83
N GLN A 60 9.80 -4.94 0.94
CA GLN A 60 11.24 -5.08 0.77
C GLN A 60 11.99 -4.61 2.03
N LEU A 61 11.60 -3.45 2.58
CA LEU A 61 12.20 -2.92 3.81
C LEU A 61 11.99 -3.84 5.01
N ILE A 62 10.79 -4.39 5.19
CA ILE A 62 10.52 -5.38 6.24
C ILE A 62 11.49 -6.55 6.12
N ARG A 63 11.64 -7.14 4.93
CA ARG A 63 12.57 -8.25 4.71
C ARG A 63 14.04 -7.89 4.98
N VAL A 64 14.43 -6.63 4.76
CA VAL A 64 15.78 -6.16 5.11
C VAL A 64 15.90 -6.05 6.63
N TYR A 65 14.94 -5.44 7.33
CA TYR A 65 14.97 -5.30 8.78
C TYR A 65 14.99 -6.64 9.53
N GLN A 66 14.37 -7.69 8.97
CA GLN A 66 14.45 -9.05 9.51
C GLN A 66 15.89 -9.60 9.52
N ARG A 67 16.77 -9.12 8.63
CA ARG A 67 18.15 -9.60 8.47
C ARG A 67 19.16 -8.62 9.05
N ASP A 68 18.88 -7.32 8.94
CA ASP A 68 19.69 -6.21 9.43
C ASP A 68 18.80 -5.19 10.12
N PRO A 69 18.56 -5.34 11.44
CA PRO A 69 17.75 -4.40 12.22
C PRO A 69 18.34 -2.97 12.26
N GLY A 70 19.63 -2.81 11.97
CA GLY A 70 20.33 -1.53 11.96
C GLY A 70 20.23 -0.76 10.65
N PHE A 71 19.72 -1.39 9.58
CA PHE A 71 19.64 -0.81 8.25
C PHE A 71 18.90 0.52 8.24
N GLN A 72 19.51 1.55 7.63
CA GLN A 72 18.85 2.83 7.36
C GLN A 72 18.49 2.89 5.87
N PRO A 73 17.19 2.97 5.52
CA PRO A 73 16.82 3.13 4.12
C PRO A 73 17.31 4.50 3.61
N PRO A 74 17.75 4.57 2.34
CA PRO A 74 18.06 5.86 1.73
C PRO A 74 16.79 6.71 1.61
N ASN A 75 16.98 8.03 1.64
CA ASN A 75 15.91 8.97 1.35
C ASN A 75 15.32 8.69 -0.03
N VAL A 76 13.99 8.81 -0.12
CA VAL A 76 13.24 8.65 -1.38
C VAL A 76 12.79 10.02 -1.82
N ASP A 77 13.04 10.35 -3.08
CA ASP A 77 12.31 11.41 -3.76
C ASP A 77 10.89 10.89 -4.02
N VAL A 78 9.95 11.29 -3.16
CA VAL A 78 8.57 10.79 -3.16
C VAL A 78 7.86 11.11 -4.47
N ASP A 79 8.09 12.31 -5.03
CA ASP A 79 7.46 12.74 -6.27
C ASP A 79 7.98 11.93 -7.45
N ALA A 80 9.31 11.74 -7.53
CA ALA A 80 9.90 10.91 -8.58
C ALA A 80 9.45 9.44 -8.48
N PHE A 81 9.38 8.90 -7.26
CA PHE A 81 8.91 7.54 -7.02
C PHE A 81 7.45 7.34 -7.44
N ASN A 82 6.58 8.28 -7.08
CA ASN A 82 5.16 8.24 -7.46
C ASN A 82 4.99 8.36 -8.98
N ALA A 83 5.74 9.27 -9.62
CA ALA A 83 5.73 9.44 -11.07
C ALA A 83 6.19 8.17 -11.80
N GLU A 84 7.22 7.48 -11.30
CA GLU A 84 7.69 6.22 -11.87
C GLU A 84 6.62 5.12 -11.73
N ALA A 85 5.97 5.01 -10.58
CA ALA A 85 4.90 4.04 -10.35
C ALA A 85 3.76 4.22 -11.37
N VAL A 86 3.31 5.46 -11.59
CA VAL A 86 2.28 5.78 -12.59
C VAL A 86 2.77 5.50 -14.02
N ALA A 87 4.00 5.92 -14.35
CA ALA A 87 4.58 5.69 -15.67
C ALA A 87 4.69 4.21 -16.03
N SER A 88 4.93 3.34 -15.03
CA SER A 88 5.05 1.89 -15.22
C SER A 88 3.77 1.22 -15.71
N VAL A 89 2.60 1.82 -15.46
CA VAL A 89 1.28 1.27 -15.83
C VAL A 89 0.57 2.05 -16.92
N LYS A 90 1.19 3.08 -17.51
CA LYS A 90 0.53 4.00 -18.46
C LYS A 90 -0.13 3.32 -19.66
N ASN A 91 0.41 2.18 -20.09
CA ASN A 91 -0.07 1.41 -21.24
C ASN A 91 -0.96 0.22 -20.83
N LEU A 92 -1.21 0.03 -19.53
CA LEU A 92 -2.05 -1.05 -19.02
C LEU A 92 -3.50 -0.56 -18.88
N SER A 93 -4.42 -1.50 -19.09
CA SER A 93 -5.83 -1.30 -18.75
C SER A 93 -6.04 -1.26 -17.24
N ASP A 94 -7.11 -0.60 -16.80
CA ASP A 94 -7.43 -0.54 -15.37
C ASP A 94 -7.66 -1.94 -14.77
N ALA A 95 -8.19 -2.90 -15.55
CA ALA A 95 -8.35 -4.28 -15.10
C ALA A 95 -7.00 -4.98 -14.80
N GLU A 96 -5.98 -4.76 -15.64
CA GLU A 96 -4.63 -5.28 -15.40
C GLU A 96 -4.01 -4.65 -14.15
N VAL A 97 -4.18 -3.34 -13.96
CA VAL A 97 -3.64 -2.64 -12.79
C VAL A 97 -4.36 -3.06 -11.50
N ILE A 98 -5.69 -3.24 -11.53
CA ILE A 98 -6.45 -3.79 -10.41
C ILE A 98 -5.93 -5.18 -10.03
N SER A 99 -5.64 -6.04 -11.02
CA SER A 99 -5.05 -7.36 -10.77
C SER A 99 -3.67 -7.26 -10.09
N HIS A 100 -2.82 -6.33 -10.54
CA HIS A 100 -1.52 -6.07 -9.91
C HIS A 100 -1.65 -5.56 -8.47
N PHE A 101 -2.56 -4.62 -8.22
CA PHE A 101 -2.87 -4.10 -6.90
C PHE A 101 -3.32 -5.22 -5.96
N GLU A 102 -4.29 -6.04 -6.38
CA GLU A 102 -4.80 -7.15 -5.58
C GLU A 102 -3.72 -8.21 -5.30
N SER A 103 -2.91 -8.54 -6.30
CA SER A 103 -1.77 -9.44 -6.11
C SER A 103 -0.79 -8.90 -5.07
N ARG A 104 -0.49 -7.59 -5.11
CA ARG A 104 0.40 -6.95 -4.15
C ARG A 104 -0.20 -6.90 -2.74
N ARG A 105 -1.50 -6.62 -2.62
CA ARG A 105 -2.24 -6.65 -1.34
C ARG A 105 -2.18 -8.03 -0.71
N LEU A 106 -2.38 -9.09 -1.49
CA LEU A 106 -2.29 -10.47 -1.02
C LEU A 106 -0.87 -10.85 -0.61
N GLN A 107 0.16 -10.41 -1.35
CA GLN A 107 1.56 -10.61 -0.94
C GLN A 107 1.89 -9.92 0.38
N MET A 108 1.42 -8.68 0.58
CA MET A 108 1.58 -7.97 1.86
C MET A 108 0.85 -8.71 2.98
N LEU A 109 -0.37 -9.19 2.73
CA LEU A 109 -1.13 -9.98 3.70
C LEU A 109 -0.41 -11.28 4.11
N GLU A 110 0.14 -12.01 3.14
CA GLU A 110 0.91 -13.23 3.44
C GLU A 110 2.22 -12.91 4.19
N LEU A 111 2.92 -11.83 3.82
CA LEU A 111 4.09 -11.37 4.59
C LEU A 111 3.70 -11.10 6.05
N VAL A 112 2.66 -10.30 6.29
CA VAL A 112 2.23 -9.95 7.65
C VAL A 112 1.87 -11.19 8.45
N LYS A 113 1.13 -12.13 7.86
CA LYS A 113 0.80 -13.41 8.52
C LYS A 113 2.05 -14.19 8.91
N SER A 114 3.07 -14.20 8.05
CA SER A 114 4.33 -14.93 8.27
C SER A 114 5.26 -14.33 9.33
N LEU A 115 5.04 -13.06 9.73
CA LEU A 115 5.85 -12.42 10.77
C LEU A 115 5.72 -13.14 12.09
N THR A 116 6.85 -13.45 12.71
CA THR A 116 6.97 -14.08 14.02
C THR A 116 6.85 -13.06 15.15
N GLU A 117 6.67 -13.52 16.38
CA GLU A 117 6.71 -12.64 17.57
C GLU A 117 8.03 -11.88 17.69
N VAL A 118 9.15 -12.48 17.27
CA VAL A 118 10.47 -11.82 17.25
C VAL A 118 10.49 -10.68 16.23
N ASP A 119 9.91 -10.87 15.04
CA ASP A 119 9.80 -9.81 14.04
C ASP A 119 8.97 -8.63 14.58
N LEU A 120 7.89 -8.93 15.32
CA LEU A 120 6.99 -7.93 15.88
C LEU A 120 7.57 -7.18 17.08
N GLN A 121 8.69 -7.63 17.66
CA GLN A 121 9.46 -6.85 18.62
C GLN A 121 10.24 -5.70 17.96
N SER A 122 10.41 -5.72 16.63
CA SER A 122 11.09 -4.65 15.90
C SER A 122 10.16 -3.45 15.68
N GLU A 123 10.47 -2.33 16.34
CA GLU A 123 9.77 -1.06 16.12
C GLU A 123 9.82 -0.61 14.66
N ARG A 124 10.89 -0.93 13.92
CA ARG A 124 11.00 -0.60 12.48
C ARG A 124 10.00 -1.39 11.65
N ILE A 125 9.84 -2.68 11.92
CA ILE A 125 8.85 -3.51 11.23
C ILE A 125 7.44 -3.04 11.57
N LYS A 126 7.14 -2.81 12.84
CA LYS A 126 5.83 -2.28 13.27
C LYS A 126 5.53 -0.93 12.61
N SER A 127 6.47 0.00 12.62
CA SER A 127 6.33 1.31 11.98
C SER A 127 6.11 1.20 10.48
N GLN A 128 6.87 0.34 9.79
CA GLN A 128 6.70 0.14 8.36
C GLN A 128 5.31 -0.42 8.04
N LEU A 129 4.80 -1.36 8.83
CA LEU A 129 3.44 -1.88 8.65
C LEU A 129 2.37 -0.82 8.90
N ALA A 130 2.54 0.00 9.93
CA ALA A 130 1.61 1.09 10.26
C ALA A 130 1.51 2.08 9.11
N ILE A 131 2.65 2.62 8.66
CA ILE A 131 2.75 3.61 7.59
C ILE A 131 2.11 3.06 6.31
N GLU A 132 2.57 1.89 5.86
CA GLU A 132 2.22 1.38 4.52
C GLU A 132 0.79 0.81 4.43
N VAL A 133 0.19 0.41 5.56
CA VAL A 133 -1.11 -0.28 5.54
C VAL A 133 -2.19 0.55 6.19
N ILE A 134 -1.96 1.09 7.38
CA ILE A 134 -3.01 1.76 8.16
C ILE A 134 -3.06 3.25 7.83
N GLU A 135 -1.93 3.94 7.96
CA GLU A 135 -1.86 5.38 7.74
C GLU A 135 -2.07 5.71 6.27
N HIS A 136 -1.44 4.96 5.37
CA HIS A 136 -1.65 5.10 3.93
C HIS A 136 -3.11 4.88 3.51
N TYR A 137 -3.83 3.98 4.19
CA TYR A 137 -5.26 3.82 3.94
C TYR A 137 -6.05 5.05 4.36
N GLN A 138 -5.73 5.63 5.50
CA GLN A 138 -6.40 6.83 6.03
C GLN A 138 -6.17 8.05 5.13
N GLU A 139 -4.98 8.18 4.55
CA GLU A 139 -4.65 9.23 3.58
C GLU A 139 -5.49 9.14 2.30
N HIS A 140 -5.90 7.92 1.93
CA HIS A 140 -6.65 7.64 0.71
C HIS A 140 -8.13 7.29 0.94
N LEU A 141 -8.73 7.77 2.03
CA LEU A 141 -10.17 7.66 2.28
C LEU A 141 -11.04 8.60 1.42
#